data_AF-A0A9W8A755-F1
#
_entry.id   AF-A0A9W8A755-F1
#
_cell.length_a   1.000
_cell.length_b   1.000
_cell.length_c   1.000
_cell.angle_alpha   90.00
_cell.angle_beta   90.00
_cell.angle_gamma   90.00
#
_symmetry.space_group_name_H-M   'P 1'
#
loop_
_entity.id
_entity.type
_entity.pdbx_description
1 polymer ?
#
loop_
_entity_poly.entity_id
_entity_poly.type
_entity_poly.pdbx_seq_one_letter_code
_entity_poly.pdbx_strand_id
1 'polypeptide(L)'
;MLRSLALRFPSAAVRPVRVPIRLPRGPLGMRAYSADHSTGPGIARSASEVATRAVCLQLVMARWGMEMALKMGHGDEETKTKALENIAKTSEEPIIAQNLSAKEHELMAKEDGQWDRDDLQCHGHWESLGVLLWMLTNKVDLPPYYEMFSRPLLFNTTGVLPAVPKTIHDFVGNAQHSHARRTPAEVQRAIDVAEAWYWRAHAQRLLTTREELGLDRADHGPSGSGNQSSSQDSFLQASPTMVQAADVAKLPRGFVKLLRGLPDAIARASRLAHEHKLIEAVAEDDFGIDSNALYVNLGVNKNIPLNDDGSPMEYPVNWIPYHRVDASGMYLLTDIAQHRMLAFNWLTGTVQDWDADLTELPSINPVSSLWAPFTEAAREDAKDDGSDRT
;
A
#
# COMPACT_ATOMS: atom_id res chain seq x y z
N MET A 1 -29.71 23.61 45.04
CA MET A 1 -30.86 23.72 44.13
C MET A 1 -30.42 24.44 42.85
N LEU A 2 -29.75 23.72 41.95
CA LEU A 2 -29.20 24.25 40.70
C LEU A 2 -30.16 23.90 39.56
N ARG A 3 -30.68 24.94 38.90
CA ARG A 3 -31.57 24.81 37.73
C ARG A 3 -30.74 24.41 36.50
N SER A 4 -31.11 23.28 35.92
CA SER A 4 -30.66 22.78 34.63
C SER A 4 -31.15 23.69 33.50
N LEU A 5 -30.21 24.22 32.71
CA LEU A 5 -30.45 24.96 31.47
C LEU A 5 -30.17 24.00 30.31
N ALA A 6 -31.23 23.39 29.78
CA ALA A 6 -31.18 22.57 28.58
C ALA A 6 -31.25 23.48 27.34
N LEU A 7 -30.11 23.67 26.68
CA LEU A 7 -30.04 24.27 25.34
C LEU A 7 -30.47 23.21 24.31
N ARG A 8 -31.63 23.42 23.67
CA ARG A 8 -32.07 22.65 22.51
C ARG A 8 -31.40 23.20 21.26
N PHE A 9 -30.56 22.39 20.62
CA PHE A 9 -30.12 22.65 19.24
C PHE A 9 -31.18 22.14 18.25
N PRO A 10 -31.49 22.90 17.19
CA PRO A 10 -32.37 22.43 16.13
C PRO A 10 -31.65 21.37 15.29
N SER A 11 -32.24 20.18 15.22
CA SER A 11 -31.84 19.11 14.31
C SER A 11 -32.21 19.53 12.87
N ALA A 12 -31.21 19.95 12.10
CA ALA A 12 -31.36 20.14 10.66
C ALA A 12 -31.25 18.78 9.97
N ALA A 13 -32.35 18.33 9.36
CA ALA A 13 -32.36 17.12 8.55
C ALA A 13 -31.45 17.29 7.33
N VAL A 14 -30.29 16.64 7.35
CA VAL A 14 -29.39 16.51 6.19
C VAL A 14 -30.09 15.61 5.18
N ARG A 15 -30.51 16.19 4.04
CA ARG A 15 -30.96 15.41 2.89
C ARG A 15 -29.75 14.80 2.20
N PRO A 16 -29.76 13.51 1.82
CA PRO A 16 -28.69 12.92 1.04
C PRO A 16 -28.65 13.57 -0.34
N VAL A 17 -27.57 14.31 -0.61
CA VAL A 17 -27.25 14.80 -1.95
C VAL A 17 -26.83 13.58 -2.77
N ARG A 18 -27.71 13.11 -3.67
CA ARG A 18 -27.35 12.13 -4.69
C ARG A 18 -26.44 12.84 -5.70
N VAL A 19 -25.13 12.67 -5.55
CA VAL A 19 -24.16 13.03 -6.59
C VAL A 19 -24.27 11.99 -7.70
N PRO A 20 -24.65 12.35 -8.95
CA PRO A 20 -24.64 11.41 -10.05
C PRO A 20 -23.19 11.07 -10.40
N ILE A 21 -22.79 9.82 -10.16
CA ILE A 21 -21.52 9.25 -10.66
C ILE A 21 -21.62 9.24 -12.19
N ARG A 22 -21.07 10.27 -12.85
CA ARG A 22 -20.83 10.26 -14.29
C ARG A 22 -19.54 9.48 -14.54
N LEU A 23 -19.69 8.21 -14.91
CA LEU A 23 -18.59 7.47 -15.56
C LEU A 23 -18.20 8.24 -16.83
N PRO A 24 -16.91 8.58 -17.03
CA PRO A 24 -16.47 9.30 -18.22
C PRO A 24 -16.70 8.41 -19.46
N ARG A 25 -17.72 8.75 -20.25
CA ARG A 25 -17.91 8.22 -21.60
C ARG A 25 -16.98 8.98 -22.56
N GLY A 26 -15.68 8.68 -22.47
CA GLY A 26 -14.74 8.99 -23.56
C GLY A 26 -14.87 7.94 -24.67
N PRO A 27 -14.62 8.27 -25.95
CA PRO A 27 -14.55 7.28 -27.00
C PRO A 27 -13.40 6.32 -26.71
N LEU A 28 -13.70 5.01 -26.66
CA LEU A 28 -12.72 3.92 -26.66
C LEU A 28 -12.01 3.87 -28.02
N GLY A 29 -11.20 4.89 -28.30
CA GLY A 29 -10.21 4.82 -29.35
C GLY A 29 -9.05 4.00 -28.82
N MET A 30 -8.96 2.73 -29.21
CA MET A 30 -7.70 1.98 -29.14
C MET A 30 -6.69 2.70 -30.03
N ARG A 31 -5.99 3.69 -29.46
CA ARG A 31 -4.72 4.16 -30.03
C ARG A 31 -3.79 2.95 -29.98
N ALA A 32 -3.41 2.45 -31.14
CA ALA A 32 -2.27 1.55 -31.25
C ALA A 32 -1.05 2.32 -30.72
N TYR A 33 -0.67 2.05 -29.47
CA TYR A 33 0.54 2.57 -28.86
C TYR A 33 1.70 1.86 -29.56
N SER A 34 2.33 2.57 -30.49
CA SER A 34 3.65 2.18 -30.98
C SER A 34 4.58 2.26 -29.78
N ALA A 35 5.07 1.11 -29.31
CA ALA A 35 5.93 0.97 -28.15
C ALA A 35 7.32 1.53 -28.47
N ASP A 36 7.44 2.86 -28.46
CA ASP A 36 8.72 3.52 -28.43
C ASP A 36 9.25 3.39 -26.99
N HIS A 37 9.91 2.26 -26.70
CA HIS A 37 10.48 1.93 -25.37
C HIS A 37 11.59 2.90 -24.90
N SER A 38 11.84 3.97 -25.66
CA SER A 38 12.86 4.97 -25.38
C SER A 38 12.41 6.06 -24.40
N THR A 39 11.11 6.19 -24.10
CA THR A 39 10.58 7.16 -23.14
C THR A 39 9.76 6.46 -22.05
N GLY A 40 10.43 5.95 -21.01
CA GLY A 40 9.76 5.56 -19.76
C GLY A 40 8.97 6.72 -19.15
N PRO A 41 8.09 6.48 -18.16
CA PRO A 41 7.35 7.52 -17.47
C PRO A 41 8.37 8.46 -16.83
N GLY A 42 8.47 9.66 -17.39
CA GLY A 42 9.36 10.69 -16.88
C GLY A 42 8.92 11.07 -15.46
N ILE A 43 9.89 11.30 -14.58
CA ILE A 43 9.63 11.96 -13.30
C ILE A 43 9.10 13.36 -13.61
N ALA A 44 7.84 13.62 -13.23
CA ALA A 44 7.16 14.88 -13.49
C ALA A 44 7.50 15.96 -12.45
N ARG A 45 8.02 15.55 -11.28
CA ARG A 45 8.31 16.44 -10.15
C ARG A 45 9.76 16.88 -10.10
N SER A 46 9.98 18.15 -9.83
CA SER A 46 11.31 18.69 -9.56
C SER A 46 11.86 18.16 -8.23
N ALA A 47 13.18 18.09 -8.07
CA ALA A 47 13.79 17.67 -6.81
C ALA A 47 13.38 18.56 -5.62
N SER A 48 13.12 19.84 -5.87
CA SER A 48 12.61 20.76 -4.85
C SER A 48 11.21 20.36 -4.37
N GLU A 49 10.30 20.04 -5.29
CA GLU A 49 8.95 19.59 -4.95
C GLU A 49 8.99 18.27 -4.18
N VAL A 50 9.80 17.31 -4.63
CA VAL A 50 9.98 16.02 -3.95
C VAL A 50 10.53 16.21 -2.53
N ALA A 51 11.53 17.10 -2.36
CA ALA A 51 12.11 17.42 -1.06
C ALA A 51 11.10 18.11 -0.14
N THR A 52 10.37 19.11 -0.64
CA THR A 52 9.32 19.78 0.15
C THR A 52 8.26 18.78 0.59
N ARG A 53 7.81 17.89 -0.30
CA ARG A 53 6.83 16.85 0.03
C ARG A 53 7.35 15.86 1.09
N ALA A 54 8.62 15.49 1.01
CA ALA A 54 9.29 14.66 2.03
C ALA A 54 9.35 15.36 3.39
N VAL A 55 9.64 16.67 3.43
CA VAL A 55 9.62 17.45 4.68
C VAL A 55 8.23 17.51 5.28
N CYS A 56 7.19 17.78 4.48
CA CYS A 56 5.81 17.79 4.95
C CYS A 56 5.43 16.45 5.62
N LEU A 57 5.77 15.31 5.00
CA LEU A 57 5.56 13.99 5.60
C LEU A 57 6.35 13.81 6.91
N GLN A 58 7.62 14.19 6.91
CA GLN A 58 8.45 14.07 8.12
C GLN A 58 7.91 14.93 9.27
N LEU A 59 7.36 16.10 8.97
CA LEU A 59 6.74 16.96 9.99
C LEU A 59 5.48 16.30 10.58
N VAL A 60 4.62 15.72 9.74
CA VAL A 60 3.45 14.93 10.16
C VAL A 60 3.87 13.74 11.02
N MET A 61 4.91 13.01 10.62
CA MET A 61 5.40 11.86 11.37
C MET A 61 6.12 12.24 12.67
N ALA A 62 6.78 13.40 12.71
CA ALA A 62 7.35 13.94 13.93
C ALA A 62 6.24 14.30 14.93
N ARG A 63 5.16 14.93 14.45
CA ARG A 63 3.97 15.20 15.27
C ARG A 63 3.35 13.90 15.77
N TRP A 64 3.10 12.94 14.88
CA TRP A 64 2.59 11.61 15.23
C TRP A 64 3.38 10.96 16.37
N GLY A 65 4.72 11.02 16.32
CA GLY A 65 5.58 10.48 17.37
C GLY A 65 5.37 11.15 18.73
N MET A 66 5.16 12.47 18.75
CA MET A 66 4.87 13.23 19.97
C MET A 66 3.46 12.95 20.50
N GLU A 67 2.46 12.89 19.63
CA GLU A 67 1.07 12.53 19.95
C GLU A 67 0.99 11.12 20.58
N MET A 68 1.72 10.15 20.01
CA MET A 68 1.87 8.82 20.59
C MET A 68 2.54 8.86 21.96
N ALA A 69 3.62 9.64 22.12
CA ALA A 69 4.33 9.74 23.39
C ALA A 69 3.49 10.39 24.49
N LEU A 70 2.64 11.37 24.14
CA LEU A 70 1.65 11.95 25.06
C LEU A 70 0.64 10.89 25.52
N LYS A 71 0.01 10.18 24.57
CA LYS A 71 -0.99 9.14 24.90
C LYS A 71 -0.45 7.99 25.73
N MET A 72 0.81 7.59 25.49
CA MET A 72 1.46 6.52 26.23
C MET A 72 2.03 6.99 27.58
N GLY A 73 1.95 8.29 27.90
CA GLY A 73 2.51 8.85 29.12
C GLY A 73 4.04 8.75 29.20
N HIS A 74 4.73 8.71 28.06
CA HIS A 74 6.19 8.55 28.01
C HIS A 74 6.91 9.89 27.92
N GLY A 75 7.86 10.14 28.83
CA GLY A 75 8.69 11.34 28.84
C GLY A 75 8.04 12.56 29.52
N ASP A 76 8.83 13.62 29.66
CA ASP A 76 8.45 14.89 30.28
C ASP A 76 7.40 15.65 29.46
N GLU A 77 6.32 16.09 30.11
CA GLU A 77 5.17 16.72 29.46
C GLU A 77 5.50 18.11 28.92
N GLU A 78 6.27 18.91 29.67
CA GLU A 78 6.71 20.25 29.24
C GLU A 78 7.56 20.18 27.96
N THR A 79 8.50 19.23 27.91
CA THR A 79 9.33 18.99 26.73
C THR A 79 8.50 18.58 25.51
N LYS A 80 7.48 17.74 25.70
CA LYS A 80 6.58 17.28 24.61
C LYS A 80 5.71 18.43 24.08
N THR A 81 5.09 19.20 24.96
CA THR A 81 4.28 20.37 24.57
C THR A 81 5.12 21.39 23.81
N LYS A 82 6.33 21.70 24.30
CA LYS A 82 7.25 22.61 23.60
C LYS A 82 7.66 22.07 22.22
N ALA A 83 7.86 20.76 22.08
CA ALA A 83 8.16 20.15 20.79
C ALA A 83 6.98 20.27 19.81
N LEU A 84 5.75 20.02 20.28
CA LEU A 84 4.53 20.16 19.49
C LEU A 84 4.29 21.62 19.07
N GLU A 85 4.47 22.58 19.96
CA GLU A 85 4.39 24.02 19.63
C GLU A 85 5.38 24.41 18.52
N ASN A 86 6.62 23.87 18.57
CA ASN A 86 7.62 24.17 17.54
C ASN A 86 7.28 23.50 16.20
N ILE A 87 6.72 22.29 16.24
CA ILE A 87 6.22 21.59 15.05
C ILE A 87 5.06 22.37 14.42
N ALA A 88 4.12 22.85 15.23
CA ALA A 88 2.99 23.68 14.79
C ALA A 88 3.49 24.97 14.12
N LYS A 89 4.38 25.72 14.76
CA LYS A 89 5.02 26.92 14.16
C LYS A 89 5.73 26.61 12.85
N THR A 90 6.44 25.49 12.78
CA THR A 90 7.13 25.07 11.56
C THR A 90 6.16 24.69 10.43
N SER A 91 4.97 24.17 10.78
CA SER A 91 3.91 23.88 9.80
C SER A 91 3.31 25.13 9.16
N GLU A 92 3.41 26.28 9.82
CA GLU A 92 2.95 27.58 9.33
C GLU A 92 3.94 28.23 8.35
N GLU A 93 5.17 27.73 8.25
CA GLU A 93 6.16 28.24 7.29
C GLU A 93 5.62 28.14 5.86
N PRO A 94 5.72 29.19 5.03
CA PRO A 94 5.07 29.22 3.71
C PRO A 94 5.43 28.04 2.81
N ILE A 95 6.67 27.54 2.89
CA ILE A 95 7.12 26.39 2.10
C ILE A 95 6.40 25.09 2.50
N ILE A 96 6.01 24.95 3.76
CA ILE A 96 5.29 23.79 4.29
C ILE A 96 3.79 23.99 4.15
N ALA A 97 3.26 25.11 4.62
CA ALA A 97 1.84 25.41 4.62
C ALA A 97 1.20 25.37 3.22
N GLN A 98 1.97 25.62 2.15
CA GLN A 98 1.45 25.54 0.77
C GLN A 98 1.51 24.14 0.17
N ASN A 99 2.24 23.20 0.79
CA ASN A 99 2.53 21.88 0.23
C ASN A 99 1.99 20.72 1.08
N LEU A 100 1.43 20.99 2.27
CA LEU A 100 0.64 20.01 3.01
C LEU A 100 -0.60 19.63 2.20
N SER A 101 -0.98 18.37 2.29
CA SER A 101 -2.25 17.87 1.73
C SER A 101 -3.43 18.32 2.60
N ALA A 102 -4.65 18.10 2.13
CA ALA A 102 -5.85 18.54 2.85
C ALA A 102 -5.97 17.81 4.20
N LYS A 103 -5.73 16.49 4.23
CA LYS A 103 -5.75 15.70 5.46
C LYS A 103 -4.63 16.10 6.41
N GLU A 104 -3.44 16.38 5.88
CA GLU A 104 -2.32 16.80 6.74
C GLU A 104 -2.55 18.19 7.34
N HIS A 105 -3.18 19.10 6.61
CA HIS A 105 -3.63 20.38 7.17
C HIS A 105 -4.64 20.17 8.30
N GLU A 106 -5.60 19.28 8.12
CA GLU A 106 -6.57 18.95 9.17
C GLU A 106 -5.88 18.39 10.42
N LEU A 107 -4.96 17.44 10.24
CA LEU A 107 -4.17 16.85 11.34
C LEU A 107 -3.32 17.90 12.06
N MET A 108 -2.69 18.82 11.32
CA MET A 108 -1.88 19.89 11.88
C MET A 108 -2.72 20.94 12.62
N ALA A 109 -4.00 21.08 12.29
CA ALA A 109 -4.90 22.02 12.95
C ALA A 109 -5.51 21.49 14.26
N LYS A 110 -5.45 20.18 14.52
CA LYS A 110 -5.96 19.58 15.77
C LYS A 110 -5.15 20.09 16.98
N GLU A 111 -5.80 20.16 18.14
CA GLU A 111 -5.09 20.45 19.40
C GLU A 111 -4.18 19.29 19.81
N ASP A 112 -3.14 19.59 20.58
CA ASP A 112 -2.20 18.59 21.08
C ASP A 112 -2.92 17.52 21.92
N GLY A 113 -2.63 16.25 21.65
CA GLY A 113 -3.25 15.11 22.32
C GLY A 113 -4.64 14.73 21.77
N GLN A 114 -5.18 15.49 20.81
CA GLN A 114 -6.52 15.23 20.24
C GLN A 114 -6.51 14.36 18.97
N TRP A 115 -5.34 13.91 18.50
CA TRP A 115 -5.31 12.91 17.43
C TRP A 115 -6.04 11.67 17.92
N ASP A 116 -7.00 11.13 17.17
CA ASP A 116 -7.76 9.94 17.54
C ASP A 116 -7.03 8.65 17.12
N ARG A 117 -7.71 7.50 17.06
CA ARG A 117 -7.08 6.24 16.64
C ARG A 117 -6.81 6.21 15.14
N ASP A 118 -7.69 6.83 14.35
CA ASP A 118 -7.60 6.81 12.89
C ASP A 118 -6.55 7.81 12.41
N ASP A 119 -6.42 8.97 13.08
CA ASP A 119 -5.32 9.92 12.89
C ASP A 119 -3.93 9.31 13.12
N LEU A 120 -3.84 8.32 14.01
CA LEU A 120 -2.59 7.65 14.35
C LEU A 120 -2.19 6.54 13.37
N GLN A 121 -3.01 6.26 12.36
CA GLN A 121 -2.71 5.30 11.30
C GLN A 121 -1.76 5.93 10.26
N CYS A 122 -0.56 6.29 10.68
CA CYS A 122 0.47 6.90 9.82
C CYS A 122 1.54 5.91 9.36
N HIS A 123 1.33 4.60 9.52
CA HIS A 123 2.37 3.60 9.28
C HIS A 123 2.86 3.61 7.82
N GLY A 124 1.94 3.69 6.87
CA GLY A 124 2.30 3.76 5.46
C GLY A 124 3.01 5.05 5.03
N HIS A 125 2.91 6.15 5.79
CA HIS A 125 3.64 7.38 5.48
C HIS A 125 5.17 7.20 5.52
N TRP A 126 5.66 6.24 6.32
CA TRP A 126 7.08 5.87 6.33
C TRP A 126 7.53 5.33 4.97
N GLU A 127 6.67 4.54 4.33
CA GLU A 127 6.95 3.91 3.04
C GLU A 127 6.97 4.95 1.92
N SER A 128 6.02 5.88 1.93
CA SER A 128 6.04 7.00 0.99
C SER A 128 7.25 7.91 1.21
N LEU A 129 7.60 8.25 2.46
CA LEU A 129 8.80 9.03 2.75
C LEU A 129 10.06 8.30 2.24
N GLY A 130 10.16 7.00 2.47
CA GLY A 130 11.27 6.17 1.99
C GLY A 130 11.46 6.26 0.48
N VAL A 131 10.38 6.17 -0.30
CA VAL A 131 10.43 6.31 -1.76
C VAL A 131 10.88 7.72 -2.18
N LEU A 132 10.37 8.78 -1.53
CA LEU A 132 10.81 10.15 -1.83
C LEU A 132 12.30 10.35 -1.53
N LEU A 133 12.80 9.82 -0.41
CA LEU A 133 14.21 9.92 -0.04
C LEU A 133 15.12 9.03 -0.88
N TRP A 134 14.64 7.87 -1.33
CA TRP A 134 15.31 7.03 -2.31
C TRP A 134 15.48 7.74 -3.66
N MET A 135 14.48 8.54 -4.05
CA MET A 135 14.54 9.35 -5.29
C MET A 135 15.52 10.52 -5.16
N LEU A 136 15.62 11.13 -3.97
CA LEU A 136 16.47 12.30 -3.70
C LEU A 136 17.93 11.95 -3.36
N THR A 137 18.18 10.76 -2.84
CA THR A 137 19.47 10.38 -2.24
C THR A 137 19.92 8.97 -2.63
N ASN A 138 21.23 8.77 -2.71
CA ASN A 138 21.82 7.44 -2.86
C ASN A 138 22.07 6.73 -1.51
N LYS A 139 21.61 7.30 -0.39
CA LYS A 139 21.83 6.75 0.96
C LYS A 139 20.74 5.80 1.41
N VAL A 140 19.60 5.85 0.72
CA VAL A 140 18.42 5.05 1.03
C VAL A 140 18.20 4.14 -0.16
N ASP A 141 18.19 2.84 0.09
CA ASP A 141 17.78 1.82 -0.87
C ASP A 141 16.32 1.42 -0.59
N LEU A 142 15.62 0.95 -1.62
CA LEU A 142 14.27 0.41 -1.46
C LEU A 142 14.41 -0.99 -0.83
N PRO A 143 13.87 -1.23 0.38
CA PRO A 143 13.85 -2.57 0.91
C PRO A 143 12.86 -3.44 0.12
N PRO A 144 12.92 -4.77 0.23
CA PRO A 144 11.89 -5.65 -0.29
C PRO A 144 10.49 -5.28 0.22
N TYR A 145 9.43 -5.68 -0.47
CA TYR A 145 8.05 -5.29 -0.11
C TYR A 145 7.48 -6.03 1.11
N TYR A 146 8.24 -6.97 1.66
CA TYR A 146 8.01 -7.60 2.96
C TYR A 146 8.87 -7.01 4.07
N GLU A 147 9.59 -5.93 3.79
CA GLU A 147 10.39 -5.19 4.76
C GLU A 147 10.02 -3.70 4.76
N MET A 148 9.86 -3.11 5.95
CA MET A 148 9.60 -1.68 6.10
C MET A 148 10.89 -0.87 5.99
N PHE A 149 10.77 0.41 5.61
CA PHE A 149 11.93 1.29 5.76
C PHE A 149 12.33 1.46 7.23
N SER A 150 13.65 1.49 7.47
CA SER A 150 14.20 1.84 8.79
C SER A 150 13.87 3.28 9.16
N ARG A 151 12.96 3.47 10.12
CA ARG A 151 12.53 4.82 10.58
C ARG A 151 13.72 5.69 11.03
N PRO A 152 14.69 5.18 11.83
CA PRO A 152 15.87 5.97 12.20
C PRO A 152 16.69 6.39 10.98
N LEU A 153 16.85 5.52 9.98
CA LEU A 153 17.57 5.84 8.76
C LEU A 153 16.87 6.97 8.00
N LEU A 154 15.55 6.91 7.85
CA LEU A 154 14.78 7.94 7.14
C LEU A 154 14.92 9.32 7.81
N PHE A 155 14.73 9.40 9.14
CA PHE A 155 14.91 10.65 9.87
C PHE A 155 16.33 11.21 9.77
N ASN A 156 17.33 10.35 9.93
CA ASN A 156 18.73 10.78 9.88
C ASN A 156 19.16 11.20 8.48
N THR A 157 18.53 10.64 7.44
CA THR A 157 18.87 10.96 6.04
C THR A 157 18.49 12.39 5.67
N THR A 158 17.38 12.90 6.18
CA THR A 158 16.95 14.26 5.86
C THR A 158 17.76 15.31 6.60
N GLY A 159 18.22 15.01 7.82
CA GLY A 159 18.85 15.99 8.70
C GLY A 159 17.89 17.12 9.14
N VAL A 160 16.60 17.00 8.83
CA VAL A 160 15.58 17.97 9.19
C VAL A 160 15.25 17.80 10.66
N LEU A 161 15.39 18.89 11.42
CA LEU A 161 14.92 18.99 12.78
C LEU A 161 13.57 19.73 12.74
N PRO A 162 12.44 19.04 13.00
CA PRO A 162 11.09 19.61 12.86
C PRO A 162 10.84 20.89 13.66
N ALA A 163 11.63 21.16 14.71
CA ALA A 163 11.55 22.35 15.53
C ALA A 163 12.47 23.51 15.06
N VAL A 164 13.22 23.33 13.98
CA VAL A 164 14.22 24.29 13.49
C VAL A 164 13.99 24.55 11.99
N PRO A 165 13.18 25.56 11.63
CA PRO A 165 12.81 25.87 10.24
C PRO A 165 13.98 26.01 9.27
N LYS A 166 15.13 26.52 9.74
CA LYS A 166 16.34 26.62 8.94
C LYS A 166 16.76 25.28 8.31
N THR A 167 16.63 24.18 9.04
CA THR A 167 17.02 22.84 8.56
C THR A 167 16.15 22.37 7.38
N ILE A 168 14.90 22.84 7.28
CA ILE A 168 14.00 22.59 6.15
C ILE A 168 14.52 23.29 4.90
N HIS A 169 14.84 24.57 5.01
CA HIS A 169 15.36 25.34 3.88
C HIS A 169 16.70 24.78 3.39
N ASP A 170 17.58 24.40 4.32
CA ASP A 170 18.86 23.77 4.01
C ASP A 170 18.63 22.44 3.26
N PHE A 171 17.70 21.59 3.72
CA PHE A 171 17.38 20.31 3.06
C PHE A 171 16.81 20.51 1.65
N VAL A 172 15.80 21.37 1.48
CA VAL A 172 15.17 21.63 0.17
C VAL A 172 16.17 22.29 -0.79
N GLY A 173 16.97 23.24 -0.30
CA GLY A 173 18.04 23.87 -1.07
C GLY A 173 19.10 22.86 -1.52
N ASN A 174 19.53 21.96 -0.64
CA ASN A 174 20.50 20.93 -0.97
C ASN A 174 19.97 19.91 -1.99
N ALA A 175 18.68 19.54 -1.92
CA ALA A 175 18.05 18.62 -2.86
C ALA A 175 18.08 19.13 -4.31
N GLN A 176 18.00 20.46 -4.52
CA GLN A 176 18.11 21.07 -5.85
C GLN A 176 19.50 20.87 -6.47
N HIS A 177 20.54 20.84 -5.63
CA HIS A 177 21.94 20.73 -6.04
C HIS A 177 22.45 19.27 -6.00
N SER A 178 21.65 18.32 -5.53
CA SER A 178 22.05 16.92 -5.47
C SER A 178 22.23 16.35 -6.88
N HIS A 179 23.48 16.05 -7.23
CA HIS A 179 23.87 15.48 -8.52
C HIS A 179 23.60 13.97 -8.62
N ALA A 180 23.21 13.33 -7.53
CA ALA A 180 23.10 11.89 -7.43
C ALA A 180 21.64 11.42 -7.61
N ARG A 181 21.03 11.78 -8.74
CA ARG A 181 19.66 11.34 -9.06
C ARG A 181 19.67 9.91 -9.58
N ARG A 182 18.65 9.14 -9.21
CA ARG A 182 18.38 7.82 -9.81
C ARG A 182 18.20 7.96 -11.31
N THR A 183 18.77 7.04 -12.07
CA THR A 183 18.63 6.99 -13.52
C THR A 183 17.18 6.65 -13.90
N PRO A 184 16.71 7.06 -15.10
CA PRO A 184 15.37 6.69 -15.55
C PRO A 184 15.11 5.17 -15.54
N ALA A 185 16.15 4.35 -15.81
CA ALA A 185 16.04 2.90 -15.77
C ALA A 185 15.86 2.34 -14.35
N GLU A 186 16.56 2.89 -13.36
CA GLU A 186 16.36 2.52 -11.95
C GLU A 186 14.97 2.90 -11.46
N VAL A 187 14.50 4.10 -11.83
CA VAL A 187 13.14 4.57 -11.55
C VAL A 187 12.09 3.66 -12.16
N GLN A 188 12.22 3.36 -13.46
CA GLN A 188 11.30 2.44 -14.14
C GLN A 188 11.26 1.08 -13.44
N ARG A 189 12.43 0.51 -13.13
CA ARG A 189 12.50 -0.79 -12.46
C ARG A 189 11.81 -0.77 -11.10
N ALA A 190 12.01 0.30 -10.31
CA ALA A 190 11.37 0.45 -9.01
C ALA A 190 9.83 0.55 -9.13
N ILE A 191 9.34 1.25 -10.16
CA ILE A 191 7.92 1.33 -10.51
C ILE A 191 7.38 -0.05 -10.89
N ASP A 192 8.08 -0.81 -11.73
CA ASP A 192 7.64 -2.14 -12.16
C ASP A 192 7.50 -3.10 -10.97
N VAL A 193 8.44 -3.04 -10.03
CA VAL A 193 8.38 -3.79 -8.77
C VAL A 193 7.17 -3.32 -7.94
N ALA A 194 6.97 -2.02 -7.78
CA ALA A 194 5.84 -1.46 -7.03
C ALA A 194 4.49 -1.90 -7.59
N GLU A 195 4.35 -1.88 -8.91
CA GLU A 195 3.14 -2.33 -9.60
C GLU A 195 2.87 -3.81 -9.41
N ALA A 196 3.89 -4.67 -9.49
CA ALA A 196 3.74 -6.10 -9.27
C ALA A 196 3.19 -6.40 -7.87
N TRP A 197 3.78 -5.77 -6.84
CA TRP A 197 3.34 -5.93 -5.44
C TRP A 197 1.96 -5.30 -5.19
N TYR A 198 1.68 -4.13 -5.75
CA TYR A 198 0.38 -3.47 -5.66
C TYR A 198 -0.73 -4.33 -6.30
N TRP A 199 -0.48 -4.86 -7.50
CA TRP A 199 -1.39 -5.78 -8.18
C TRP A 199 -1.64 -7.03 -7.33
N ARG A 200 -0.58 -7.63 -6.76
CA ARG A 200 -0.72 -8.83 -5.94
C ARG A 200 -1.54 -8.58 -4.68
N ALA A 201 -1.36 -7.45 -4.01
CA ALA A 201 -2.15 -7.06 -2.85
C ALA A 201 -3.64 -6.90 -3.20
N HIS A 202 -3.96 -6.37 -4.38
CA HIS A 202 -5.33 -6.29 -4.90
C HIS A 202 -5.92 -7.65 -5.27
N ALA A 203 -5.12 -8.51 -5.92
CA ALA A 203 -5.51 -9.87 -6.24
C ALA A 203 -5.90 -10.66 -4.97
N GLN A 204 -5.25 -10.39 -3.83
CA GLN A 204 -5.64 -11.02 -2.55
C GLN A 204 -7.07 -10.67 -2.13
N ARG A 205 -7.49 -9.41 -2.29
CA ARG A 205 -8.86 -8.99 -1.93
C ARG A 205 -9.88 -9.73 -2.79
N LEU A 206 -9.57 -9.88 -4.08
CA LEU A 206 -10.41 -10.63 -5.01
C LEU A 206 -10.45 -12.13 -4.68
N LEU A 207 -9.35 -12.72 -4.20
CA LEU A 207 -9.33 -14.09 -3.68
C LEU A 207 -10.23 -14.22 -2.43
N THR A 208 -10.13 -13.30 -1.47
CA THR A 208 -11.01 -13.28 -0.30
C THR A 208 -12.49 -13.17 -0.72
N THR A 209 -12.81 -12.28 -1.67
CA THR A 209 -14.17 -12.20 -2.23
C THR A 209 -14.60 -13.51 -2.91
N ARG A 210 -13.70 -14.19 -3.62
CA ARG A 210 -13.98 -15.49 -4.26
C ARG A 210 -14.30 -16.57 -3.22
N GLU A 211 -13.55 -16.62 -2.13
CA GLU A 211 -13.75 -17.54 -1.00
C GLU A 211 -15.08 -17.27 -0.29
N GLU A 212 -15.39 -15.99 -0.02
CA GLU A 212 -16.67 -15.55 0.59
C GLU A 212 -17.89 -15.92 -0.25
N LEU A 213 -17.74 -15.92 -1.58
CA LEU A 213 -18.77 -16.36 -2.54
C LEU A 213 -18.86 -17.88 -2.68
N GLY A 214 -17.96 -18.64 -2.03
CA GLY A 214 -17.96 -20.10 -2.05
C GLY A 214 -17.61 -20.72 -3.41
N LEU A 215 -16.89 -19.97 -4.27
CA LEU A 215 -16.58 -20.42 -5.63
C LEU A 215 -15.60 -21.61 -5.67
N ASP A 216 -14.78 -21.83 -4.64
CA ASP A 216 -13.82 -22.94 -4.56
C ASP A 216 -14.50 -24.33 -4.48
N ARG A 217 -15.70 -24.40 -3.89
CA ARG A 217 -16.41 -25.67 -3.72
C ARG A 217 -17.07 -26.18 -5.01
N ALA A 218 -17.33 -25.28 -5.95
CA ALA A 218 -18.02 -25.63 -7.19
C ALA A 218 -17.12 -26.40 -8.16
N ASP A 219 -15.81 -26.18 -8.09
CA ASP A 219 -14.84 -26.77 -9.02
C ASP A 219 -14.43 -28.19 -8.60
N HIS A 220 -14.44 -28.48 -7.30
CA HIS A 220 -14.33 -29.84 -6.77
C HIS A 220 -15.70 -30.50 -6.77
N GLY A 221 -16.13 -30.98 -7.94
CA GLY A 221 -17.38 -31.74 -8.09
C GLY A 221 -17.54 -32.81 -7.01
N PRO A 222 -18.78 -33.29 -6.72
CA PRO A 222 -19.11 -34.16 -5.59
C PRO A 222 -18.31 -35.47 -5.65
N SER A 223 -17.09 -35.41 -5.15
CA SER A 223 -16.16 -36.50 -5.11
C SER A 223 -16.55 -37.32 -3.89
N GLY A 224 -16.85 -38.59 -4.13
CA GLY A 224 -17.62 -39.44 -3.24
C GLY A 224 -17.20 -39.41 -1.77
N SER A 225 -18.22 -39.53 -0.92
CA SER A 225 -18.18 -39.75 0.53
C SER A 225 -17.00 -40.62 0.99
N GLY A 226 -15.86 -39.98 1.25
CA GLY A 226 -14.73 -40.56 1.95
C GLY A 226 -14.75 -40.07 3.38
N ASN A 227 -15.04 -40.97 4.31
CA ASN A 227 -15.01 -40.77 5.77
C ASN A 227 -13.66 -40.17 6.20
N GLN A 228 -13.55 -38.84 6.36
CA GLN A 228 -12.39 -38.21 6.99
C GLN A 228 -12.76 -37.71 8.38
N SER A 229 -12.09 -38.31 9.36
CA SER A 229 -12.24 -38.13 10.79
C SER A 229 -11.81 -36.74 11.23
N SER A 230 -12.71 -36.09 11.94
CA SER A 230 -12.58 -34.84 12.68
C SER A 230 -11.36 -34.81 13.61
N SER A 231 -10.44 -33.89 13.37
CA SER A 231 -9.58 -33.32 14.42
C SER A 231 -9.86 -31.82 14.46
N GLN A 232 -10.60 -31.43 15.50
CA GLN A 232 -11.04 -30.06 15.78
C GLN A 232 -9.87 -29.27 16.36
N ASP A 233 -9.40 -28.24 15.64
CA ASP A 233 -8.77 -27.09 16.29
C ASP A 233 -9.73 -25.90 16.20
N SER A 234 -10.28 -25.59 17.37
CA SER A 234 -11.37 -24.63 17.58
C SER A 234 -10.78 -23.27 17.94
N PHE A 235 -10.40 -22.48 16.95
CA PHE A 235 -10.04 -21.08 17.16
C PHE A 235 -11.05 -20.16 16.45
N LEU A 236 -12.01 -19.64 17.24
CA LEU A 236 -12.90 -18.51 16.99
C LEU A 236 -13.23 -18.20 15.51
N GLN A 237 -13.95 -19.12 14.84
CA GLN A 237 -14.64 -18.82 13.60
C GLN A 237 -15.81 -17.86 13.90
N ALA A 238 -15.62 -16.57 13.68
CA ALA A 238 -16.73 -15.73 13.31
C ALA A 238 -17.32 -16.35 12.03
N SER A 239 -18.49 -16.97 12.15
CA SER A 239 -19.13 -17.68 11.04
C SER A 239 -19.20 -16.75 9.83
N PRO A 240 -18.49 -17.04 8.72
CA PRO A 240 -18.66 -16.27 7.51
C PRO A 240 -20.14 -16.35 7.17
N THR A 241 -20.78 -15.18 7.07
CA THR A 241 -22.19 -15.09 6.72
C THR A 241 -22.29 -15.69 5.32
N MET A 242 -22.73 -16.95 5.22
CA MET A 242 -22.74 -17.67 3.96
C MET A 242 -23.58 -16.87 2.97
N VAL A 243 -22.89 -16.28 1.98
CA VAL A 243 -23.55 -15.62 0.86
C VAL A 243 -24.40 -16.69 0.18
N GLN A 244 -25.70 -16.44 0.08
CA GLN A 244 -26.61 -17.42 -0.51
C GLN A 244 -26.27 -17.57 -1.99
N ALA A 245 -26.40 -18.77 -2.56
CA ALA A 245 -26.17 -19.01 -3.99
C ALA A 245 -26.99 -18.07 -4.90
N ALA A 246 -28.12 -17.57 -4.41
CA ALA A 246 -28.94 -16.55 -5.08
C ALA A 246 -28.22 -15.21 -5.28
N ASP A 247 -27.27 -14.84 -4.43
CA ASP A 247 -26.51 -13.60 -4.55
C ASP A 247 -25.36 -13.73 -5.55
N VAL A 248 -24.73 -14.91 -5.65
CA VAL A 248 -23.75 -15.20 -6.72
C VAL A 248 -24.39 -15.09 -8.11
N ALA A 249 -25.65 -15.52 -8.24
CA ALA A 249 -26.40 -15.43 -9.49
C ALA A 249 -26.70 -13.98 -9.95
N LYS A 250 -26.60 -12.98 -9.05
CA LYS A 250 -26.77 -11.56 -9.38
C LYS A 250 -25.49 -10.92 -9.91
N LEU A 251 -24.33 -11.57 -9.75
CA LEU A 251 -23.05 -11.01 -10.19
C LEU A 251 -22.91 -11.07 -11.72
N PRO A 252 -22.26 -10.07 -12.35
CA PRO A 252 -21.95 -10.13 -13.76
C PRO A 252 -21.13 -11.38 -14.11
N ARG A 253 -21.53 -12.12 -15.16
CA ARG A 253 -20.82 -13.35 -15.59
C ARG A 253 -19.33 -13.14 -15.85
N GLY A 254 -18.95 -11.99 -16.40
CA GLY A 254 -17.56 -11.64 -16.63
C GLY A 254 -16.74 -11.53 -15.34
N PHE A 255 -17.35 -11.01 -14.27
CA PHE A 255 -16.71 -10.92 -12.96
C PHE A 255 -16.55 -12.29 -12.30
N VAL A 256 -17.57 -13.16 -12.37
CA VAL A 256 -17.46 -14.54 -11.87
C VAL A 256 -16.38 -15.32 -12.63
N LYS A 257 -16.29 -15.14 -13.95
CA LYS A 257 -15.23 -15.74 -14.78
C LYS A 257 -13.84 -15.23 -14.35
N LEU A 258 -13.71 -13.93 -14.11
CA LEU A 258 -12.47 -13.32 -13.60
C LEU A 258 -12.04 -13.95 -12.27
N LEU A 259 -12.96 -14.05 -11.30
CA LEU A 259 -12.66 -14.63 -9.98
C LEU A 259 -12.24 -16.10 -10.10
N ARG A 260 -12.89 -16.90 -10.95
CA ARG A 260 -12.53 -18.32 -11.13
C ARG A 260 -11.12 -18.51 -11.70
N GLY A 261 -10.73 -17.70 -12.68
CA GLY A 261 -9.40 -17.79 -13.29
C GLY A 261 -8.31 -17.02 -12.54
N LEU A 262 -8.63 -16.41 -11.39
CA LEU A 262 -7.69 -15.59 -10.62
C LEU A 262 -6.49 -16.39 -10.07
N PRO A 263 -6.64 -17.61 -9.51
CA PRO A 263 -5.49 -18.40 -9.07
C PRO A 263 -4.48 -18.67 -10.19
N ASP A 264 -4.95 -19.06 -11.38
CA ASP A 264 -4.07 -19.27 -12.53
C ASP A 264 -3.41 -17.97 -13.01
N ALA A 265 -4.11 -16.85 -12.88
CA ALA A 265 -3.55 -15.53 -13.19
C ALA A 265 -2.43 -15.17 -12.20
N ILE A 266 -2.62 -15.41 -10.91
CA ILE A 266 -1.57 -15.26 -9.89
C ILE A 266 -0.39 -16.18 -10.21
N ALA A 267 -0.63 -17.45 -10.49
CA ALA A 267 0.41 -18.40 -10.88
C ALA A 267 1.27 -17.93 -12.05
N ARG A 268 0.64 -17.43 -13.13
CA ARG A 268 1.36 -16.87 -14.27
C ARG A 268 2.09 -15.58 -13.91
N ALA A 269 1.44 -14.67 -13.19
CA ALA A 269 2.03 -13.40 -12.76
C ALA A 269 3.26 -13.62 -11.88
N SER A 270 3.22 -14.56 -10.92
CA SER A 270 4.36 -14.90 -10.06
C SER A 270 5.57 -15.37 -10.87
N ARG A 271 5.36 -16.26 -11.85
CA ARG A 271 6.44 -16.75 -12.71
C ARG A 271 7.05 -15.64 -13.56
N LEU A 272 6.20 -14.81 -14.19
CA LEU A 272 6.67 -13.68 -15.00
C LEU A 272 7.41 -12.65 -14.14
N ALA A 273 6.87 -12.29 -12.97
CA ALA A 273 7.51 -11.36 -12.05
C ALA A 273 8.90 -11.85 -11.63
N HIS A 274 9.05 -13.15 -11.36
CA HIS A 274 10.33 -13.75 -11.01
C HIS A 274 11.30 -13.79 -12.20
N GLU A 275 10.84 -14.17 -13.39
CA GLU A 275 11.64 -14.14 -14.63
C GLU A 275 12.20 -12.74 -14.92
N HIS A 276 11.37 -11.70 -14.73
CA HIS A 276 11.75 -10.30 -14.88
C HIS A 276 12.49 -9.72 -13.67
N LYS A 277 12.77 -10.53 -12.63
CA LYS A 277 13.47 -10.11 -11.40
C LYS A 277 12.78 -8.94 -10.69
N LEU A 278 11.44 -8.96 -10.70
CA LEU A 278 10.57 -8.04 -9.97
C LEU A 278 10.26 -8.54 -8.55
N ILE A 279 10.31 -9.86 -8.35
CA ILE A 279 10.24 -10.52 -7.05
C ILE A 279 11.44 -11.46 -6.88
N GLU A 280 11.82 -11.72 -5.63
CA GLU A 280 12.99 -12.52 -5.30
C GLU A 280 12.74 -14.03 -5.40
N ALA A 281 11.52 -14.47 -5.11
CA ALA A 281 11.16 -15.89 -5.11
C ALA A 281 9.69 -16.12 -5.47
N VAL A 282 9.41 -17.35 -5.93
CA VAL A 282 8.06 -17.90 -6.11
C VAL A 282 7.89 -19.04 -5.10
N ALA A 283 6.78 -19.02 -4.35
CA ALA A 283 6.43 -20.09 -3.41
C ALA A 283 5.02 -20.57 -3.76
N GLU A 284 4.84 -21.87 -4.00
CA GLU A 284 3.53 -22.49 -4.34
C GLU A 284 2.74 -21.71 -5.44
N ASP A 285 3.42 -21.39 -6.56
CA ASP A 285 2.87 -20.57 -7.65
C ASP A 285 2.44 -19.14 -7.24
N ASP A 286 2.84 -18.65 -6.08
CA ASP A 286 2.55 -17.32 -5.57
C ASP A 286 3.83 -16.50 -5.36
N PHE A 287 3.67 -15.21 -5.05
CA PHE A 287 4.76 -14.34 -4.63
C PHE A 287 5.37 -14.91 -3.34
N GLY A 288 6.67 -15.20 -3.37
CA GLY A 288 7.41 -15.65 -2.20
C GLY A 288 7.67 -14.50 -1.24
N ILE A 289 7.36 -14.72 0.04
CA ILE A 289 7.63 -13.79 1.14
C ILE A 289 8.68 -14.39 2.05
N ASP A 290 9.75 -13.65 2.35
CA ASP A 290 10.66 -14.03 3.42
C ASP A 290 9.93 -13.83 4.76
N SER A 291 9.51 -14.94 5.38
CA SER A 291 8.79 -14.90 6.65
C SER A 291 9.60 -14.24 7.76
N ASN A 292 10.93 -14.42 7.77
CA ASN A 292 11.77 -13.87 8.83
C ASN A 292 11.79 -12.34 8.73
N ALA A 293 12.01 -11.80 7.54
CA ALA A 293 11.97 -10.37 7.30
C ALA A 293 10.60 -9.78 7.64
N LEU A 294 9.51 -10.43 7.22
CA LEU A 294 8.15 -9.96 7.51
C LEU A 294 7.87 -9.90 9.02
N TYR A 295 8.16 -10.97 9.77
CA TYR A 295 7.81 -11.05 11.19
C TYR A 295 8.71 -10.22 12.11
N VAL A 296 9.95 -9.93 11.68
CA VAL A 296 10.81 -8.94 12.35
C VAL A 296 10.14 -7.56 12.32
N ASN A 297 9.54 -7.15 11.20
CA ASN A 297 8.86 -5.86 11.07
C ASN A 297 7.60 -5.75 11.94
N LEU A 298 6.88 -6.86 12.14
CA LEU A 298 5.70 -6.90 12.99
C LEU A 298 6.04 -6.85 14.50
N GLY A 299 7.33 -6.79 14.87
CA GLY A 299 7.75 -6.80 16.26
C GLY A 299 7.43 -8.12 16.97
N VAL A 300 7.14 -9.19 16.21
CA VAL A 300 6.92 -10.55 16.71
C VAL A 300 8.30 -11.20 16.98
N ASN A 301 9.19 -10.44 17.61
CA ASN A 301 10.55 -10.88 17.94
C ASN A 301 10.60 -11.71 19.23
N LYS A 302 9.49 -12.35 19.62
CA LYS A 302 9.39 -12.93 20.96
C LYS A 302 9.94 -14.35 21.11
N ASN A 303 10.25 -15.07 20.05
CA ASN A 303 10.92 -16.37 20.16
C ASN A 303 11.67 -16.70 18.86
N ILE A 304 12.79 -16.03 18.58
CA ILE A 304 13.79 -16.62 17.68
C ILE A 304 14.70 -17.44 18.61
N PRO A 305 14.62 -18.78 18.60
CA PRO A 305 15.60 -19.63 19.24
C PRO A 305 17.01 -19.15 18.96
N LEU A 306 17.78 -19.02 20.03
CA LEU A 306 19.20 -18.72 19.95
C LEU A 306 19.94 -20.05 19.78
N ASN A 307 21.02 -20.04 19.01
CA ASN A 307 22.03 -21.10 19.05
C ASN A 307 22.65 -21.18 20.47
N ASP A 308 23.38 -22.26 20.76
CA ASP A 308 24.07 -22.44 22.04
C ASP A 308 25.09 -21.34 22.35
N ASP A 309 25.56 -20.60 21.35
CA ASP A 309 26.48 -19.46 21.47
C ASP A 309 25.78 -18.11 21.69
N GLY A 310 24.44 -18.10 21.78
CA GLY A 310 23.63 -16.90 21.94
C GLY A 310 23.41 -16.09 20.66
N SER A 311 23.91 -16.56 19.51
CA SER A 311 23.55 -15.97 18.21
C SER A 311 22.11 -16.34 17.84
N PRO A 312 21.37 -15.48 17.11
CA PRO A 312 20.08 -15.87 16.54
C PRO A 312 20.27 -17.10 15.66
N MET A 313 19.48 -18.16 15.86
CA MET A 313 19.55 -19.32 14.99
C MET A 313 19.22 -18.87 13.55
N GLU A 314 20.13 -19.11 12.61
CA GLU A 314 19.88 -18.88 11.19
C GLU A 314 18.83 -19.88 10.73
N TYR A 315 17.58 -19.46 10.74
CA TYR A 315 16.52 -20.22 10.08
C TYR A 315 16.77 -20.14 8.56
N PRO A 316 16.69 -21.26 7.82
CA PRO A 316 16.63 -21.16 6.37
C PRO A 316 15.51 -20.19 5.99
N VAL A 317 15.75 -19.37 4.96
CA VAL A 317 14.73 -18.46 4.44
C VAL A 317 13.51 -19.30 4.07
N ASN A 318 12.46 -19.18 4.88
CA ASN A 318 11.21 -19.87 4.65
C ASN A 318 10.35 -18.96 3.78
N TRP A 319 10.53 -19.10 2.47
CA TRP A 319 9.65 -18.47 1.51
C TRP A 319 8.24 -19.03 1.69
N ILE A 320 7.35 -18.21 2.24
CA ILE A 320 5.92 -18.55 2.34
C ILE A 320 5.18 -17.91 1.17
N PRO A 321 4.18 -18.59 0.58
CA PRO A 321 3.37 -17.97 -0.46
C PRO A 321 2.53 -16.84 0.13
N TYR A 322 2.40 -15.74 -0.61
CA TYR A 322 1.69 -14.53 -0.19
C TYR A 322 0.29 -14.82 0.40
N HIS A 323 -0.50 -15.71 -0.22
CA HIS A 323 -1.84 -16.03 0.29
C HIS A 323 -1.87 -16.77 1.65
N ARG A 324 -0.74 -17.30 2.14
CA ARG A 324 -0.65 -17.96 3.47
C ARG A 324 -0.19 -17.02 4.58
N VAL A 325 0.13 -15.77 4.26
CA VAL A 325 0.48 -14.78 5.27
C VAL A 325 -0.74 -14.53 6.17
N ASP A 326 -0.51 -14.40 7.47
CA ASP A 326 -1.58 -14.11 8.44
C ASP A 326 -2.15 -12.69 8.25
N ALA A 327 -3.29 -12.41 8.87
CA ALA A 327 -3.99 -11.13 8.68
C ALA A 327 -3.12 -9.90 8.98
N SER A 328 -2.24 -9.98 9.99
CA SER A 328 -1.32 -8.89 10.37
C SER A 328 -0.26 -8.66 9.30
N GLY A 329 0.39 -9.72 8.82
CA GLY A 329 1.35 -9.63 7.72
C GLY A 329 0.71 -9.17 6.42
N MET A 330 -0.52 -9.63 6.15
CA MET A 330 -1.30 -9.23 4.99
C MET A 330 -1.65 -7.74 4.99
N TYR A 331 -2.04 -7.20 6.15
CA TYR A 331 -2.24 -5.77 6.31
C TYR A 331 -0.96 -5.00 6.03
N LEU A 332 0.17 -5.42 6.60
CA LEU A 332 1.46 -4.77 6.42
C LEU A 332 1.93 -4.78 4.95
N LEU A 333 1.88 -5.94 4.28
CA LEU A 333 2.25 -6.09 2.87
C LEU A 333 1.40 -5.19 1.95
N THR A 334 0.10 -5.13 2.23
CA THR A 334 -0.82 -4.26 1.49
C THR A 334 -0.48 -2.79 1.74
N ASP A 335 -0.24 -2.40 2.99
CA ASP A 335 0.08 -1.03 3.38
C ASP A 335 1.38 -0.54 2.70
N ILE A 336 2.43 -1.38 2.71
CA ILE A 336 3.70 -1.13 2.03
C ILE A 336 3.47 -0.95 0.52
N ALA A 337 2.78 -1.90 -0.11
CA ALA A 337 2.55 -1.87 -1.55
C ALA A 337 1.78 -0.62 -1.99
N GLN A 338 0.73 -0.25 -1.25
CA GLN A 338 -0.11 0.90 -1.56
C GLN A 338 0.63 2.22 -1.42
N HIS A 339 1.36 2.43 -0.32
CA HIS A 339 2.02 3.70 -0.06
C HIS A 339 3.23 3.94 -0.95
N ARG A 340 4.02 2.89 -1.23
CA ARG A 340 5.10 3.00 -2.24
C ARG A 340 4.53 3.31 -3.62
N MET A 341 3.44 2.64 -4.01
CA MET A 341 2.77 2.89 -5.29
C MET A 341 2.17 4.31 -5.37
N LEU A 342 1.62 4.85 -4.27
CA LEU A 342 1.16 6.25 -4.20
C LEU A 342 2.33 7.21 -4.47
N ALA A 343 3.46 7.02 -3.79
CA ALA A 343 4.64 7.88 -3.96
C ALA A 343 5.14 7.86 -5.42
N PHE A 344 5.23 6.68 -6.05
CA PHE A 344 5.60 6.58 -7.46
C PHE A 344 4.58 7.23 -8.41
N ASN A 345 3.28 7.06 -8.15
CA ASN A 345 2.23 7.71 -8.92
C ASN A 345 2.31 9.24 -8.84
N TRP A 346 2.62 9.76 -7.66
CA TRP A 346 2.79 11.19 -7.45
C TRP A 346 4.06 11.74 -8.11
N LEU A 347 5.18 10.99 -8.02
CA LEU A 347 6.46 11.33 -8.66
C LEU A 347 6.34 11.39 -10.20
N THR A 348 5.55 10.49 -10.79
CA THR A 348 5.30 10.44 -12.25
C THR A 348 4.19 11.39 -12.70
N GLY A 349 3.49 12.03 -11.75
CA GLY A 349 2.39 12.95 -12.04
C GLY A 349 1.08 12.28 -12.46
N THR A 350 1.02 10.95 -12.42
CA THR A 350 -0.20 10.15 -12.67
C THR A 350 -1.26 10.46 -11.63
N VAL A 351 -0.85 10.67 -10.38
CA VAL A 351 -1.70 11.18 -9.29
C VAL A 351 -1.19 12.56 -8.87
N GLN A 352 -2.10 13.53 -8.80
CA GLN A 352 -1.79 14.90 -8.35
C GLN A 352 -2.03 15.08 -6.85
N ASP A 353 -3.07 14.44 -6.34
CA ASP A 353 -3.50 14.54 -4.95
C ASP A 353 -2.77 13.50 -4.09
N TRP A 354 -2.09 13.96 -3.05
CA TRP A 354 -1.42 13.08 -2.10
C TRP A 354 -2.41 12.29 -1.22
N ASP A 355 -3.64 12.79 -1.08
CA ASP A 355 -4.72 12.15 -0.32
C ASP A 355 -5.55 11.14 -1.13
N ALA A 356 -5.08 10.78 -2.33
CA ALA A 356 -5.76 9.87 -3.25
C ALA A 356 -6.11 8.52 -2.60
N ASP A 357 -7.20 7.91 -3.07
CA ASP A 357 -7.61 6.59 -2.61
C ASP A 357 -6.57 5.54 -3.00
N LEU A 358 -5.90 4.99 -1.98
CA LEU A 358 -4.88 3.95 -2.10
C LEU A 358 -5.40 2.67 -2.75
N THR A 359 -6.72 2.46 -2.78
CA THR A 359 -7.36 1.31 -3.41
C THR A 359 -7.66 1.53 -4.89
N GLU A 360 -7.58 2.75 -5.38
CA GLU A 360 -7.91 3.13 -6.76
C GLU A 360 -6.73 3.80 -7.48
N LEU A 361 -5.50 3.49 -7.07
CA LEU A 361 -4.32 4.05 -7.71
C LEU A 361 -4.20 3.50 -9.14
N PRO A 362 -4.03 4.37 -10.14
CA PRO A 362 -3.82 3.94 -11.51
C PRO A 362 -2.48 3.20 -11.64
N SER A 363 -2.40 2.28 -12.61
CA SER A 363 -1.11 1.79 -13.10
C SER A 363 -0.37 2.94 -13.79
N ILE A 364 0.92 3.06 -13.50
CA ILE A 364 1.83 4.00 -14.15
C ILE A 364 2.22 3.46 -15.52
N ASN A 365 2.48 2.15 -15.62
CA ASN A 365 2.76 1.51 -16.88
C ASN A 365 1.46 1.08 -17.58
N PRO A 366 1.21 1.55 -18.82
CA PRO A 366 0.09 1.08 -19.61
C PRO A 366 0.24 -0.39 -20.04
N VAL A 367 1.47 -0.94 -19.94
CA VAL A 367 1.81 -2.35 -20.20
C VAL A 367 1.53 -3.24 -18.99
N SER A 368 0.79 -2.75 -17.97
CA SER A 368 0.17 -3.59 -16.95
C SER A 368 -0.78 -4.66 -17.54
N SER A 369 -0.93 -4.72 -18.86
CA SER A 369 -1.28 -5.93 -19.62
C SER A 369 -0.49 -7.20 -19.22
N LEU A 370 0.72 -7.09 -18.69
CA LEU A 370 1.45 -8.23 -18.11
C LEU A 370 0.68 -8.89 -16.96
N TRP A 371 -0.11 -8.09 -16.25
CA TRP A 371 -0.92 -8.50 -15.10
C TRP A 371 -2.40 -8.62 -15.46
N ALA A 372 -2.79 -8.18 -16.67
CA ALA A 372 -4.16 -8.27 -17.12
C ALA A 372 -4.49 -9.74 -17.36
N PRO A 373 -5.43 -10.30 -16.59
CA PRO A 373 -5.79 -11.68 -16.79
C PRO A 373 -6.63 -11.74 -18.09
N PHE A 374 -6.32 -12.71 -18.96
CA PHE A 374 -7.21 -13.28 -19.99
C PHE A 374 -7.24 -12.75 -21.44
N THR A 375 -6.34 -11.89 -21.92
CA THR A 375 -6.45 -11.47 -23.34
C THR A 375 -6.03 -12.54 -24.36
N GLU A 376 -5.13 -13.47 -24.03
CA GLU A 376 -4.61 -14.44 -25.02
C GLU A 376 -5.25 -15.83 -24.96
N ALA A 377 -5.47 -16.42 -23.78
CA ALA A 377 -6.05 -17.76 -23.67
C ALA A 377 -7.47 -17.87 -24.28
N ALA A 378 -8.26 -16.79 -24.26
CA ALA A 378 -9.59 -16.77 -24.88
C ALA A 378 -9.57 -16.80 -26.42
N ARG A 379 -8.40 -16.57 -27.06
CA ARG A 379 -8.27 -16.62 -28.52
C ARG A 379 -7.96 -18.01 -29.07
N GLU A 380 -7.37 -18.89 -28.26
CA GLU A 380 -7.03 -20.25 -28.71
C GLU A 380 -8.24 -21.18 -28.62
N ASP A 381 -9.04 -21.10 -27.54
CA ASP A 381 -10.29 -21.89 -27.42
C ASP A 381 -11.35 -21.51 -28.47
N ALA A 382 -11.33 -20.27 -28.97
CA ALA A 382 -12.27 -19.82 -29.99
C ALA A 382 -11.92 -20.31 -31.41
N LYS A 383 -10.73 -20.88 -31.62
CA LYS A 383 -10.29 -21.37 -32.93
C LYS A 383 -10.60 -22.84 -33.18
N ASP A 384 -10.90 -23.62 -32.14
CA ASP A 384 -11.06 -25.08 -32.28
C ASP A 384 -12.52 -25.56 -32.43
N ASP A 385 -13.49 -24.64 -32.35
CA ASP A 385 -14.93 -25.00 -32.34
C ASP A 385 -15.59 -24.98 -33.75
N GLY A 386 -14.80 -24.97 -34.84
CA GLY A 386 -15.29 -24.57 -36.16
C GLY A 386 -14.91 -25.39 -37.40
N SER A 387 -14.04 -26.40 -37.32
CA SER A 387 -13.47 -27.00 -38.56
C SER A 387 -13.75 -28.49 -38.80
N ASP A 388 -14.83 -29.07 -38.28
CA ASP A 388 -15.22 -30.45 -38.64
C ASP A 388 -16.73 -30.64 -38.83
N ARG A 389 -17.30 -29.82 -39.72
CA ARG A 389 -18.59 -30.09 -40.38
C ARG A 389 -18.48 -29.88 -41.88
N THR A 390 -17.93 -30.88 -42.57
CA THR A 390 -18.16 -31.11 -44.00
C THR A 390 -18.36 -32.58 -44.27
#